data_AF-A0A401QB68-F1
#
_entry.id   AF-A0A401QB68-F1
#
_cell.length_a   1.000
_cell.length_b   1.000
_cell.length_c   1.000
_cell.angle_alpha   90.00
_cell.angle_beta   90.00
_cell.angle_gamma   90.00
#
_symmetry.space_group_name_H-M   'P 1'
#
loop_
_entity.id
_entity.type
_entity.pdbx_description
1 polymer ?
#
loop_
_entity_poly.entity_id
_entity_poly.type
_entity_poly.pdbx_seq_one_letter_code
_entity_poly.pdbx_strand_id
1 'polypeptide(L)'
;MRCLWLVLAAVSLALAWAEEGIDIPEYDGVDRVLHLSLKNYKQALKKFDIICLYYHEPIEDDKISQKQFEWDELTLEVAFPLWEMKDQTPGRITE
;
A
#
# COMPACT_ATOMS: atom_id res chain seq x y z
N MET A 1 -26.69 -5.59 44.32
CA MET A 1 -27.15 -6.05 42.98
C MET A 1 -27.15 -4.94 41.91
N ARG A 2 -27.36 -3.65 42.24
CA ARG A 2 -27.36 -2.53 41.26
C ARG A 2 -25.97 -2.18 40.68
N CYS A 3 -24.89 -2.35 41.45
CA CYS A 3 -23.53 -2.08 40.95
C CYS A 3 -23.10 -3.03 39.84
N LEU A 4 -23.62 -4.26 39.83
CA LEU A 4 -23.28 -5.27 38.83
C LEU A 4 -23.75 -4.85 37.43
N TRP A 5 -24.91 -4.18 37.35
CA TRP A 5 -25.41 -3.58 36.11
C TRP A 5 -24.59 -2.39 35.64
N LEU A 6 -24.09 -1.57 36.56
CA LEU A 6 -23.23 -0.44 36.20
C LEU A 6 -21.88 -0.91 35.64
N VAL A 7 -21.31 -1.98 36.22
CA VAL A 7 -20.08 -2.59 35.68
C VAL A 7 -20.35 -3.22 34.32
N LEU A 8 -21.48 -3.91 34.13
CA LEU A 8 -21.84 -4.49 32.84
C LEU A 8 -22.01 -3.40 31.76
N ALA A 9 -22.67 -2.29 32.11
CA ALA A 9 -22.87 -1.15 31.23
C ALA A 9 -21.55 -0.44 30.85
N ALA A 10 -20.63 -0.30 31.82
CA ALA A 10 -19.31 0.26 31.57
C ALA A 10 -18.46 -0.63 30.65
N VAL A 11 -18.51 -1.96 30.85
CA VAL A 11 -17.81 -2.92 29.99
C VAL A 11 -18.40 -2.94 28.58
N SER A 12 -19.73 -2.87 28.44
CA SER A 12 -20.37 -2.79 27.11
C SER A 12 -20.03 -1.50 26.38
N LEU A 13 -19.90 -0.39 27.11
CA LEU A 13 -19.49 0.88 26.51
C LEU A 13 -18.04 0.81 26.06
N ALA A 14 -17.14 0.26 26.88
CA ALA A 14 -15.73 0.05 26.53
C ALA A 14 -15.54 -0.90 25.33
N LEU A 15 -16.38 -1.94 25.18
CA LEU A 15 -16.37 -2.80 23.99
C LEU A 15 -16.96 -2.10 22.75
N ALA A 16 -17.86 -1.12 22.93
CA ALA A 16 -18.47 -0.37 21.83
C ALA A 16 -17.57 0.75 21.29
N TRP A 17 -16.52 1.12 22.02
CA TRP A 17 -15.35 1.81 21.47
C TRP A 17 -14.54 0.79 20.65
N ALA A 18 -15.14 0.31 19.55
CA ALA A 18 -14.39 -0.35 18.51
C ALA A 18 -13.47 0.69 17.87
N GLU A 19 -12.22 0.33 17.66
CA GLU A 19 -11.27 1.18 16.94
C GLU A 19 -11.86 1.60 15.60
N GLU A 20 -11.72 2.88 15.25
CA GLU A 20 -12.04 3.37 13.91
C GLU A 20 -11.36 2.43 12.91
N GLY A 21 -12.18 1.73 12.12
CA GLY A 21 -11.67 0.76 11.16
C GLY A 21 -10.69 1.44 10.21
N ILE A 22 -9.74 0.68 9.70
CA ILE A 22 -8.82 1.17 8.67
C ILE A 22 -9.66 1.59 7.47
N ASP A 23 -9.75 2.89 7.23
CA ASP A 23 -10.39 3.42 6.04
C ASP A 23 -9.62 2.90 4.82
N ILE A 24 -10.36 2.26 3.91
CA ILE A 24 -9.79 1.81 2.64
C ILE A 24 -9.41 3.07 1.87
N PRO A 25 -8.13 3.28 1.53
CA PRO A 25 -7.70 4.46 0.82
C PRO A 25 -8.29 4.44 -0.59
N GLU A 26 -8.84 5.58 -0.99
CA GLU A 26 -9.26 5.80 -2.37
C GLU A 26 -8.02 6.06 -3.24
N TYR A 27 -8.03 5.54 -4.46
CA TYR A 27 -6.95 5.78 -5.41
C TYR A 27 -6.93 7.26 -5.81
N ASP A 28 -5.84 7.95 -5.47
CA ASP A 28 -5.67 9.40 -5.68
C ASP A 28 -5.15 9.77 -7.08
N GLY A 29 -4.81 8.78 -7.91
CA GLY A 29 -4.27 8.99 -9.26
C GLY A 29 -2.83 9.51 -9.30
N VAL A 30 -2.13 9.53 -8.16
CA VAL A 30 -0.74 9.99 -8.08
C VAL A 30 0.19 8.83 -8.34
N ASP A 31 0.97 8.91 -9.42
CA ASP A 31 2.01 7.92 -9.71
C ASP A 31 3.12 7.99 -8.65
N ARG A 32 3.18 6.93 -7.85
CA ARG A 32 4.19 6.74 -6.79
C ARG A 32 5.20 5.65 -7.19
N VAL A 33 5.05 5.01 -8.35
CA VAL A 33 5.92 3.92 -8.78
C VAL A 33 7.14 4.50 -9.49
N LEU A 34 8.32 4.34 -8.89
CA LEU A 34 9.56 4.85 -9.44
C LEU A 34 10.05 3.95 -10.56
N HIS A 35 10.27 4.53 -11.73
CA HIS A 35 10.98 3.84 -12.80
C HIS A 35 12.49 3.75 -12.52
N LEU A 36 12.96 2.57 -12.17
CA LEU A 36 14.36 2.26 -11.92
C LEU A 36 15.02 1.79 -13.21
N SER A 37 16.10 2.48 -13.57
CA SER A 37 17.02 2.08 -14.62
C SER A 37 18.44 2.06 -14.09
N LEU A 38 19.37 1.47 -14.83
CA LEU A 38 20.81 1.49 -14.51
C LEU A 38 21.37 2.91 -14.30
N LYS A 39 20.70 3.94 -14.80
CA LYS A 39 21.08 5.34 -14.61
C LYS A 39 20.54 5.95 -13.31
N ASN A 40 19.35 5.52 -12.87
CA ASN A 40 18.62 6.15 -11.75
C ASN A 40 18.70 5.36 -10.43
N TYR A 41 19.09 4.08 -10.47
CA TYR A 41 19.04 3.20 -9.28
C TYR A 41 19.88 3.72 -8.10
N LYS A 42 21.07 4.27 -8.35
CA LYS A 42 21.95 4.81 -7.30
C LYS A 42 21.36 6.03 -6.60
N GLN A 43 20.52 6.80 -7.28
CA GLN A 43 19.87 7.97 -6.72
C GLN A 43 18.63 7.55 -5.92
N ALA A 44 17.85 6.59 -6.44
CA ALA A 44 16.71 6.02 -5.72
C ALA A 44 17.14 5.39 -4.37
N LEU A 45 18.19 4.56 -4.37
CA LEU A 45 18.74 3.94 -3.15
C LEU A 45 19.26 4.95 -2.11
N LYS A 46 19.58 6.17 -2.53
CA LYS A 46 20.01 7.24 -1.60
C LYS A 46 18.85 8.09 -1.08
N LYS A 47 17.73 8.11 -1.79
CA LYS A 47 16.57 8.95 -1.49
C LYS A 47 15.60 8.24 -0.55
N PHE A 48 15.51 6.92 -0.63
CA PHE A 48 14.56 6.11 0.11
C PHE A 48 15.29 5.10 0.99
N ASP A 49 14.88 5.00 2.24
CA ASP A 49 15.47 4.05 3.20
C ASP A 49 15.06 2.60 2.88
N ILE A 50 13.87 2.41 2.31
CA ILE A 50 13.36 1.11 1.87
C ILE A 50 12.66 1.29 0.51
N ILE A 51 12.94 0.37 -0.43
CA ILE A 51 12.39 0.36 -1.78
C ILE A 51 11.76 -1.01 -2.02
N CYS A 52 10.49 -1.04 -2.41
CA CYS A 52 9.83 -2.25 -2.88
C CYS A 52 10.10 -2.43 -4.37
N LEU A 53 10.69 -3.55 -4.80
CA LEU A 53 11.01 -3.80 -6.20
C LEU A 53 10.02 -4.78 -6.80
N TYR A 54 9.27 -4.34 -7.81
CA TYR A 54 8.47 -5.24 -8.65
C TYR A 54 9.26 -5.57 -9.91
N TYR A 55 9.73 -6.82 -9.98
CA TYR A 55 10.41 -7.35 -11.15
C TYR A 55 9.38 -8.05 -12.06
N HIS A 56 9.36 -7.65 -13.32
CA HIS A 56 8.52 -8.27 -14.33
C HIS A 56 9.34 -8.52 -15.60
N GLU A 57 8.96 -9.55 -16.36
CA GLU A 57 9.53 -9.79 -17.68
C GLU A 57 9.03 -8.74 -18.69
N PRO A 58 9.81 -8.42 -19.73
CA PRO A 58 9.36 -7.50 -20.78
C PRO A 58 8.04 -7.99 -21.36
N ILE A 59 7.04 -7.11 -21.30
CA ILE A 59 5.67 -7.44 -21.68
C ILE A 59 5.67 -7.71 -23.19
N GLU A 60 5.30 -8.92 -23.60
CA GLU A 60 5.07 -9.24 -25.01
C GLU A 60 3.89 -8.40 -25.55
N ASP A 61 3.77 -8.24 -26.87
CA ASP A 61 2.76 -7.37 -27.52
C ASP A 61 1.31 -7.91 -27.40
N ASP A 62 1.06 -8.80 -26.43
CA ASP A 62 -0.25 -9.34 -26.12
C ASP A 62 -1.05 -8.39 -25.22
N LYS A 63 -2.28 -8.12 -25.63
CA LYS A 63 -3.18 -7.17 -24.96
C LYS A 63 -3.58 -7.62 -23.56
N ILE A 64 -3.54 -8.92 -23.28
CA ILE A 64 -3.92 -9.46 -21.97
C ILE A 64 -2.76 -9.24 -21.00
N SER A 65 -1.53 -9.51 -21.43
CA SER A 65 -0.32 -9.28 -20.63
C SER A 65 -0.12 -7.80 -20.28
N GLN A 66 -0.35 -6.88 -21.23
CA GLN A 66 -0.29 -5.43 -20.95
C GLN A 66 -1.33 -5.00 -19.91
N LYS A 67 -2.54 -5.55 -20.00
CA LYS A 67 -3.61 -5.20 -19.08
C LYS A 67 -3.35 -5.76 -17.68
N GLN A 68 -2.89 -7.01 -17.58
CA GLN A 68 -2.50 -7.60 -16.30
C GLN A 68 -1.41 -6.78 -15.61
N PHE A 69 -0.42 -6.35 -16.39
CA PHE A 69 0.64 -5.50 -15.90
C PHE A 69 0.12 -4.16 -15.36
N GLU A 70 -0.77 -3.49 -16.09
CA GLU A 70 -1.43 -2.25 -15.63
C GLU A 70 -2.22 -2.45 -14.32
N TRP A 71 -2.91 -3.59 -14.17
CA TRP A 71 -3.62 -3.93 -12.93
C TRP A 71 -2.68 -4.17 -11.75
N ASP A 72 -1.53 -4.82 -11.99
CA ASP A 72 -0.54 -5.09 -10.97
C ASP A 72 0.13 -3.79 -10.48
N GLU A 73 0.44 -2.86 -11.39
CA GLU A 73 0.96 -1.54 -11.04
C GLU A 73 -0.02 -0.72 -10.20
N LEU A 74 -1.28 -0.66 -10.63
CA LEU A 74 -2.34 0.03 -9.89
C LEU A 74 -2.53 -0.57 -8.49
N THR A 75 -2.43 -1.90 -8.37
CA THR A 75 -2.52 -2.58 -7.08
C THR A 75 -1.38 -2.18 -6.16
N LEU A 76 -0.15 -2.05 -6.68
CA LEU A 76 1.00 -1.61 -5.88
C LEU A 76 0.87 -0.15 -5.42
N GLU A 77 0.31 0.73 -6.24
CA GLU A 77 0.05 2.13 -5.86
C GLU A 77 -0.98 2.22 -4.73
N VAL A 78 -2.05 1.44 -4.80
CA VAL A 78 -3.16 1.45 -3.82
C VAL A 78 -2.83 0.67 -2.55
N ALA A 79 -2.03 -0.40 -2.63
CA ALA A 79 -1.62 -1.17 -1.47
C ALA A 79 -0.62 -0.41 -0.58
N PHE A 80 0.08 0.58 -1.16
CA PHE A 80 1.14 1.28 -0.47
C PHE A 80 0.67 2.05 0.79
N PRO A 81 -0.40 2.86 0.76
CA PRO A 81 -0.92 3.53 1.95
C PRO A 81 -1.51 2.58 3.00
N LEU A 82 -2.03 1.42 2.59
CA LEU A 82 -2.64 0.42 3.49
C LEU A 82 -1.64 -0.20 4.45
N TRP A 83 -0.35 -0.22 4.11
CA TRP A 83 0.67 -0.89 4.90
C TRP A 83 1.26 -0.06 6.06
N GLU A 84 0.71 1.12 6.38
CA GLU A 84 1.26 2.03 7.43
C GLU A 84 2.77 2.35 7.25
N MET A 85 3.35 2.06 6.08
CA MET A 85 4.76 2.28 5.79
C MET A 85 4.94 3.71 5.30
N LYS A 86 4.90 4.66 6.23
CA LYS A 86 4.93 6.10 5.96
C LYS A 86 6.15 6.60 5.16
N ASP A 87 7.17 5.78 4.93
CA ASP A 87 8.46 6.18 4.35
C ASP A 87 9.00 5.26 3.22
N GLN A 88 8.13 4.53 2.52
CA GLN A 88 8.54 3.67 1.39
C GLN A 88 8.03 4.20 0.05
N THR A 89 8.62 3.77 -1.07
CA THR A 89 8.09 4.10 -2.41
C THR A 89 8.37 2.90 -3.32
N PRO A 90 7.36 2.33 -3.99
CA PRO A 90 7.56 1.21 -4.89
C PRO A 90 8.39 1.64 -6.10
N GLY A 91 9.28 0.78 -6.57
CA GLY A 91 10.11 0.99 -7.75
C GLY A 91 10.02 -0.20 -8.71
N ARG A 92 9.90 0.08 -10.00
CA ARG A 92 9.88 -0.91 -11.09
C ARG A 92 11.23 -0.92 -11.80
N ILE A 93 11.81 -2.08 -12.06
CA ILE A 93 13.02 -2.21 -12.89
C ILE A 93 12.59 -2.59 -14.31
N THR A 94 12.99 -1.80 -15.31
CA THR A 94 12.90 -2.20 -16.72
C THR A 94 14.29 -2.50 -17.26
N GLU A 95 14.44 -3.59 -17.99
CA GLU A 95 15.62 -3.86 -18.82
C GLU A 95 15.70 -2.93 -20.03
#